data_AF-A0A523AHW1-F1
#
_entry.id   AF-A0A523AHW1-F1
#
_cell.length_a   1.000
_cell.length_b   1.000
_cell.length_c   1.000
_cell.angle_alpha   90.00
_cell.angle_beta   90.00
_cell.angle_gamma   90.00
#
_symmetry.space_group_name_H-M   'P 1'
#
loop_
_entity.id
_entity.type
_entity.pdbx_description
1 polymer ?
#
loop_
_entity_poly.entity_id
_entity_poly.type
_entity_poly.pdbx_seq_one_letter_code
_entity_poly.pdbx_strand_id
1 'polypeptide(L)'
;MSETKEYYKFVPVRSTFRRLQEFDSRLKYENVFVVKPKFRAKTDLHVSSGKKKLLKVWGKFEILLQHYKNSEGTPVIPGSSLKGAVSTNFLALSDDSTLTANLFGTTREKAVISKLFFSDLIPEGEVKLKKVEVLRQWNPQRIMNRHVKFYTGRAPKTERYGLMECIPAGTVLGGKICGYNLRELE
;
A
#
# COMPACT_ATOMS: atom_id res chain seq x y z
N MET A 1 18.43 28.36 -15.93
CA MET A 1 17.95 26.98 -16.13
C MET A 1 17.30 26.52 -14.83
N SER A 2 15.97 26.37 -14.80
CA SER A 2 15.30 25.82 -13.62
C SER A 2 15.53 24.31 -13.58
N GLU A 3 16.19 23.82 -12.52
CA GLU A 3 16.22 22.39 -12.23
C GLU A 3 14.78 21.89 -12.13
N THR A 4 14.38 21.04 -13.06
CA THR A 4 13.09 20.36 -12.97
C THR A 4 13.21 19.36 -11.83
N LYS A 5 12.76 19.74 -10.63
CA LYS A 5 12.74 18.83 -9.48
C LYS A 5 11.80 17.68 -9.78
N GLU A 6 12.35 16.53 -10.15
CA GLU A 6 11.56 15.32 -10.36
C GLU A 6 11.10 14.77 -9.00
N TYR A 7 9.80 14.95 -8.74
CA TYR A 7 9.15 14.47 -7.52
C TYR A 7 8.77 12.99 -7.59
N TYR A 8 9.04 12.34 -8.72
CA TYR A 8 8.85 10.91 -8.92
C TYR A 8 10.07 10.32 -9.62
N LYS A 9 10.29 9.02 -9.43
CA LYS A 9 11.24 8.22 -10.18
C LYS A 9 10.48 7.12 -10.92
N PHE A 10 10.92 6.83 -12.14
CA PHE A 10 10.43 5.70 -12.92
C PHE A 10 11.49 4.60 -12.90
N VAL A 11 11.08 3.41 -12.49
CA VAL A 11 11.92 2.20 -12.56
C VAL A 11 11.46 1.40 -13.77
N PRO A 12 12.32 1.14 -14.77
CA PRO A 12 11.94 0.36 -15.94
C PRO A 12 11.62 -1.08 -15.54
N VAL A 13 10.59 -1.65 -16.17
CA VAL A 13 10.22 -3.06 -16.04
C VAL A 13 9.78 -3.63 -17.40
N ARG A 14 9.96 -4.93 -17.66
CA ARG A 14 9.53 -5.63 -18.89
C ARG A 14 8.07 -5.38 -19.20
N SER A 15 7.24 -5.44 -18.16
CA SER A 15 5.81 -5.20 -18.26
C SER A 15 5.24 -4.78 -16.90
N THR A 16 4.35 -3.79 -16.93
CA THR A 16 3.46 -3.49 -15.78
C THR A 16 2.17 -4.31 -15.84
N PHE A 17 1.92 -5.01 -16.96
CA PHE A 17 0.80 -5.93 -17.12
C PHE A 17 1.15 -7.29 -16.53
N ARG A 18 0.42 -7.67 -15.49
CA ARG A 18 0.54 -8.94 -14.79
C ARG A 18 -0.24 -10.02 -15.52
N ARG A 19 0.49 -10.93 -16.18
CA ARG A 19 -0.07 -12.06 -16.91
C ARG A 19 0.58 -13.36 -16.43
N LEU A 20 -0.24 -14.39 -16.30
CA LEU A 20 0.19 -15.78 -16.15
C LEU A 20 -0.15 -16.51 -17.44
N GLN A 21 0.84 -17.18 -18.01
CA GLN A 21 0.66 -18.00 -19.21
C GLN A 21 0.04 -19.36 -18.88
N GLU A 22 0.36 -19.93 -17.71
CA GLU A 22 -0.03 -21.30 -17.37
C GLU A 22 -1.04 -21.38 -16.22
N PHE A 23 -1.91 -22.39 -16.31
CA PHE A 23 -2.89 -22.71 -15.28
C PHE A 23 -2.21 -23.53 -14.18
N ASP A 24 -2.10 -22.94 -13.00
CA ASP A 24 -1.63 -23.58 -11.79
C ASP A 24 -2.85 -23.94 -10.91
N SER A 25 -3.03 -25.22 -10.59
CA SER A 25 -4.12 -25.70 -9.73
C SER A 25 -3.84 -25.35 -8.27
N ARG A 26 -4.19 -24.12 -7.90
CA ARG A 26 -3.99 -23.53 -6.56
C ARG A 26 -4.89 -24.10 -5.45
N LEU A 27 -5.50 -25.26 -5.69
CA LEU A 27 -6.42 -25.93 -4.77
C LEU A 27 -5.72 -27.02 -3.94
N LYS A 28 -4.47 -27.38 -4.27
CA LYS A 28 -3.66 -28.32 -3.48
C LYS A 28 -2.64 -27.55 -2.66
N TYR A 29 -2.60 -27.79 -1.35
CA TYR A 29 -1.65 -27.16 -0.42
C TYR A 29 -0.59 -28.20 -0.02
N GLU A 30 0.62 -28.08 -0.57
CA GLU A 30 1.73 -28.99 -0.26
C GLU A 30 2.55 -28.47 0.91
N ASN A 31 2.81 -27.17 0.94
CA ASN A 31 3.57 -26.51 1.99
C ASN A 31 2.99 -25.14 2.29
N VAL A 32 2.95 -24.78 3.58
CA VAL A 32 2.45 -23.48 4.05
C VAL A 32 3.54 -22.80 4.86
N PHE A 33 3.81 -21.54 4.53
CA PHE A 33 4.74 -20.68 5.25
C PHE A 33 3.96 -19.54 5.91
N VAL A 34 4.28 -19.26 7.17
CA VAL A 34 3.67 -18.17 7.93
C VAL A 34 4.75 -17.23 8.41
N VAL A 35 4.75 -16.01 7.88
CA VAL A 35 5.63 -14.92 8.32
C VAL A 35 4.81 -13.96 9.19
N LYS A 36 5.34 -13.60 10.35
CA LYS A 36 4.70 -12.67 11.29
C LYS A 36 5.48 -11.36 11.35
N PRO A 37 5.33 -10.47 10.36
CA PRO A 37 6.10 -9.24 10.34
C PRO A 37 5.68 -8.29 11.46
N LYS A 38 6.65 -7.54 11.96
CA LYS A 38 6.45 -6.37 12.83
C LYS A 38 7.10 -5.14 12.20
N PHE A 39 6.34 -4.06 12.10
CA PHE A 39 6.80 -2.80 11.53
C PHE A 39 6.65 -1.68 12.55
N ARG A 40 7.60 -0.75 12.57
CA ARG A 40 7.46 0.50 13.32
C ARG A 40 7.19 1.65 12.37
N ALA A 41 6.12 2.40 12.61
CA ALA A 41 5.81 3.61 11.84
C ALA A 41 6.91 4.65 12.07
N LYS A 42 7.68 4.99 11.02
CA LYS A 42 8.71 6.05 11.11
C LYS A 42 8.12 7.45 11.10
N THR A 43 6.98 7.62 10.45
CA THR A 43 6.22 8.87 10.36
C THR A 43 4.75 8.60 10.70
N ASP A 44 3.99 9.67 10.92
CA ASP A 44 2.54 9.58 11.04
C ASP A 44 1.97 8.89 9.77
N LEU A 45 1.18 7.84 9.96
CA LEU A 45 0.78 6.90 8.92
C LEU A 45 -0.73 6.97 8.68
N HIS A 46 -1.11 7.26 7.44
CA HIS A 46 -2.51 7.33 7.01
C HIS A 46 -2.80 6.29 5.93
N VAL A 47 -3.90 5.56 6.09
CA VAL A 47 -4.55 4.83 5.00
C VAL A 47 -6.00 5.26 4.98
N SER A 48 -6.43 5.84 3.87
CA SER A 48 -7.78 6.41 3.77
C SER A 48 -8.84 5.31 3.76
N SER A 49 -9.91 5.54 4.53
CA SER A 49 -11.14 4.75 4.45
C SER A 49 -12.03 5.13 3.26
N GLY A 50 -11.67 6.19 2.51
CA GLY A 50 -12.54 6.84 1.53
C GLY A 50 -13.61 7.75 2.16
N LYS A 51 -13.79 7.71 3.49
CA LYS A 51 -14.78 8.54 4.20
C LYS A 51 -14.19 9.89 4.58
N LYS A 52 -15.06 10.90 4.58
CA LYS A 52 -14.74 12.29 4.95
C LYS A 52 -15.72 12.76 6.02
N LYS A 53 -15.24 13.56 6.96
CA LYS A 53 -16.05 14.18 8.00
C LYS A 53 -15.76 15.68 8.06
N LEU A 54 -16.80 16.50 8.26
CA LEU A 54 -16.61 17.92 8.58
C LEU A 54 -16.37 18.07 10.09
N LEU A 55 -15.32 18.80 10.45
CA LEU A 55 -15.02 19.18 11.82
C LEU A 55 -15.13 20.69 11.97
N LYS A 56 -15.77 21.16 13.04
CA LYS A 56 -15.71 22.56 13.43
C LYS A 56 -14.45 22.77 14.28
N VAL A 57 -13.47 23.48 13.74
CA VAL A 57 -12.21 23.83 14.40
C VAL A 57 -12.14 25.35 14.47
N TRP A 58 -12.11 25.90 15.69
CA TRP A 58 -11.95 27.34 15.94
C TRP A 58 -12.93 28.22 15.13
N GLY A 59 -14.20 27.80 15.09
CA GLY A 59 -15.26 28.51 14.36
C GLY A 59 -15.32 28.25 12.85
N LYS A 60 -14.35 27.55 12.27
CA LYS A 60 -14.31 27.20 10.84
C LYS A 60 -14.59 25.71 10.62
N PHE A 61 -15.16 25.36 9.47
CA PHE A 61 -15.34 23.96 9.08
C PHE A 61 -14.13 23.47 8.29
N GLU A 62 -13.60 22.32 8.69
CA GLU A 62 -12.48 21.65 8.04
C GLU A 62 -12.85 20.23 7.62
N ILE A 63 -12.29 19.78 6.50
CA ILE A 63 -12.44 18.41 6.03
C ILE A 63 -11.44 17.53 6.79
N LEU A 64 -11.95 16.46 7.41
CA LEU A 64 -11.17 15.37 7.99
C LEU A 64 -11.25 14.14 7.08
N LEU A 65 -10.10 13.69 6.58
CA LEU A 65 -9.93 12.40 5.93
C LEU A 65 -9.77 11.31 6.99
N GLN A 66 -10.69 10.34 7.00
CA GLN A 66 -10.72 9.33 8.05
C GLN A 66 -9.80 8.15 7.73
N HIS A 67 -9.05 7.70 8.74
CA HIS A 67 -8.20 6.51 8.64
C HIS A 67 -9.07 5.25 8.53
N TYR A 68 -8.57 4.23 7.84
CA TYR A 68 -9.24 2.94 7.73
C TYR A 68 -9.28 2.22 9.08
N LYS A 69 -10.47 1.73 9.45
CA LYS A 69 -10.70 0.94 10.66
C LYS A 69 -11.28 -0.41 10.27
N ASN A 70 -10.89 -1.46 10.99
CA ASN A 70 -11.48 -2.79 10.84
C ASN A 70 -12.95 -2.79 11.35
N SER A 71 -13.61 -3.95 11.31
CA SER A 71 -14.98 -4.13 11.80
C SER A 71 -15.18 -3.82 13.28
N GLU A 72 -14.10 -3.88 14.08
CA GLU A 72 -14.10 -3.59 15.51
C GLU A 72 -13.81 -2.11 15.82
N GLY A 73 -13.57 -1.28 14.79
CA GLY A 73 -13.25 0.14 14.95
C GLY A 73 -11.76 0.41 15.23
N THR A 74 -10.91 -0.60 15.24
CA THR A 74 -9.46 -0.47 15.43
C THR A 74 -8.81 0.11 14.18
N PRO A 75 -7.96 1.15 14.29
CA PRO A 75 -7.20 1.66 13.16
C PRO A 75 -6.17 0.63 12.70
N VAL A 76 -6.21 0.26 11.42
CA VAL A 76 -5.32 -0.77 10.85
C VAL A 76 -4.75 -0.32 9.52
N ILE A 77 -3.75 -1.05 9.03
CA ILE A 77 -3.34 -1.01 7.63
C ILE A 77 -3.94 -2.24 6.95
N PRO A 78 -4.87 -2.08 5.98
CA PRO A 78 -5.46 -3.22 5.30
C PRO A 78 -4.42 -4.13 4.67
N GLY A 79 -4.63 -5.45 4.75
CA GLY A 79 -3.78 -6.44 4.10
C GLY A 79 -3.69 -6.20 2.59
N SER A 80 -4.76 -5.69 1.96
CA SER A 80 -4.77 -5.28 0.55
C SER A 80 -3.82 -4.12 0.25
N SER A 81 -3.73 -3.12 1.14
CA SER A 81 -2.81 -1.99 1.01
C SER A 81 -1.35 -2.45 1.17
N LEU A 82 -1.07 -3.28 2.17
CA LEU A 82 0.26 -3.87 2.35
C LEU A 82 0.66 -4.73 1.15
N LYS A 83 -0.25 -5.62 0.70
CA LYS A 83 -0.06 -6.44 -0.49
C LYS A 83 0.23 -5.60 -1.73
N GLY A 84 -0.50 -4.52 -1.94
CA GLY A 84 -0.30 -3.59 -3.06
C GLY A 84 1.08 -2.93 -3.02
N ALA A 85 1.52 -2.48 -1.84
CA ALA A 85 2.83 -1.88 -1.65
C ALA A 85 3.97 -2.89 -1.89
N VAL A 86 3.89 -4.08 -1.28
CA VAL A 86 4.90 -5.15 -1.44
C VAL A 86 4.96 -5.60 -2.90
N SER A 87 3.81 -5.85 -3.53
CA SER A 87 3.73 -6.33 -4.90
C SER A 87 4.30 -5.33 -5.92
N THR A 88 4.09 -4.03 -5.69
CA THR A 88 4.66 -2.96 -6.54
C THR A 88 6.17 -2.90 -6.42
N ASN A 89 6.70 -2.98 -5.19
CA ASN A 89 8.15 -2.99 -4.96
C ASN A 89 8.80 -4.27 -5.49
N PHE A 90 8.15 -5.42 -5.30
CA PHE A 90 8.64 -6.70 -5.83
C PHE A 90 8.79 -6.64 -7.35
N LEU A 91 7.77 -6.16 -8.08
CA LEU A 91 7.85 -6.01 -9.54
C LEU A 91 8.99 -5.09 -9.98
N ALA A 92 9.19 -3.97 -9.26
CA ALA A 92 10.27 -3.03 -9.58
C ALA A 92 11.67 -3.62 -9.33
N LEU A 93 11.80 -4.60 -8.43
CA LEU A 93 13.06 -5.26 -8.11
C LEU A 93 13.32 -6.50 -8.96
N SER A 94 12.28 -7.30 -9.24
CA SER A 94 12.42 -8.57 -9.97
C SER A 94 12.35 -8.42 -11.48
N ASP A 95 11.78 -7.31 -11.98
CA ASP A 95 11.50 -7.11 -13.40
C ASP A 95 10.57 -8.19 -14.01
N ASP A 96 9.93 -9.00 -13.17
CA ASP A 96 9.15 -10.16 -13.61
C ASP A 96 7.67 -10.03 -13.28
N SER A 97 6.90 -9.62 -14.29
CA SER A 97 5.44 -9.49 -14.19
C SER A 97 4.72 -10.80 -14.00
N THR A 98 5.29 -11.92 -14.47
CA THR A 98 4.68 -13.25 -14.40
C THR A 98 4.90 -13.85 -13.03
N LEU A 99 6.12 -13.79 -12.49
CA LEU A 99 6.40 -14.15 -11.11
C LEU A 99 5.61 -13.29 -10.12
N THR A 100 5.51 -11.99 -10.38
CA THR A 100 4.67 -11.08 -9.57
C THR A 100 3.19 -11.50 -9.62
N ALA A 101 2.67 -11.83 -10.81
CA ALA A 101 1.29 -12.33 -10.94
C ALA A 101 1.11 -13.67 -10.20
N ASN A 102 2.12 -14.54 -10.25
CA ASN A 102 2.10 -15.83 -9.55
C ASN A 102 2.00 -15.65 -8.03
N LEU A 103 2.82 -14.79 -7.45
CA LEU A 103 2.84 -14.56 -6.01
C LEU A 103 1.62 -13.78 -5.50
N PHE A 104 1.24 -12.72 -6.21
CA PHE A 104 0.26 -11.73 -5.73
C PHE A 104 -1.10 -11.82 -6.40
N GLY A 105 -1.27 -12.69 -7.39
CA GLY A 105 -2.49 -12.82 -8.19
C GLY A 105 -2.66 -11.71 -9.24
N THR A 106 -3.65 -11.90 -10.12
CA THR A 106 -4.07 -10.93 -11.13
C THR A 106 -5.56 -11.09 -11.43
N THR A 107 -6.22 -10.02 -11.86
CA THR A 107 -7.68 -10.00 -12.12
C THR A 107 -8.04 -9.59 -13.55
N ARG A 108 -7.07 -9.19 -14.38
CA ARG A 108 -7.34 -8.49 -15.65
C ARG A 108 -7.68 -9.39 -16.85
N GLU A 109 -7.25 -10.64 -16.87
CA GLU A 109 -7.44 -11.53 -18.04
C GLU A 109 -7.92 -12.92 -17.63
N LYS A 110 -7.23 -13.54 -16.67
CA LYS A 110 -7.71 -14.72 -15.95
C LYS A 110 -7.55 -14.42 -14.47
N ALA A 111 -8.63 -14.54 -13.70
CA ALA A 111 -8.56 -14.36 -12.27
C ALA A 111 -7.67 -15.46 -11.68
N VAL A 112 -6.55 -15.06 -11.09
CA VAL A 112 -5.63 -15.99 -10.43
C VAL A 112 -5.53 -15.65 -8.96
N ILE A 113 -5.84 -16.64 -8.13
CA ILE A 113 -5.76 -16.56 -6.67
C ILE A 113 -4.30 -16.34 -6.27
N SER A 114 -4.01 -15.38 -5.39
CA SER A 114 -2.66 -15.13 -4.87
C SER A 114 -2.02 -16.37 -4.23
N LYS A 115 -0.70 -16.58 -4.34
CA LYS A 115 0.03 -17.54 -3.47
C LYS A 115 0.32 -16.95 -2.09
N LEU A 116 0.32 -15.63 -1.96
CA LEU A 116 0.52 -14.90 -0.71
C LEU A 116 -0.75 -14.21 -0.22
N PHE A 117 -1.15 -14.49 1.02
CA PHE A 117 -2.27 -13.84 1.72
C PHE A 117 -1.75 -12.93 2.82
N PHE A 118 -2.30 -11.73 2.90
CA PHE A 118 -1.87 -10.68 3.82
C PHE A 118 -3.02 -10.38 4.77
N SER A 119 -2.79 -10.54 6.07
CA SER A 119 -3.70 -9.99 7.07
C SER A 119 -3.54 -8.47 7.15
N ASP A 120 -4.50 -7.82 7.78
CA ASP A 120 -4.33 -6.44 8.23
C ASP A 120 -3.13 -6.35 9.19
N LEU A 121 -2.43 -5.21 9.15
CA LEU A 121 -1.47 -4.85 10.18
C LEU A 121 -2.21 -4.11 11.29
N ILE A 122 -2.13 -4.67 12.49
CA ILE A 122 -2.83 -4.20 13.68
C ILE A 122 -1.78 -3.60 14.63
N PRO A 123 -2.03 -2.40 15.19
CA PRO A 123 -1.15 -1.84 16.20
C PRO A 123 -0.99 -2.73 17.44
N GLU A 124 0.19 -2.71 18.04
CA GLU A 124 0.43 -3.31 19.35
C GLU A 124 -0.18 -2.39 20.42
N GLY A 125 -1.41 -2.73 20.84
CA GLY A 125 -2.16 -1.99 21.86
C GLY A 125 -3.13 -0.95 21.29
N GLU A 126 -3.81 -0.24 22.19
CA GLU A 126 -4.75 0.81 21.81
C GLU A 126 -4.01 2.04 21.28
N VAL A 127 -4.42 2.52 20.10
CA VAL A 127 -3.81 3.69 19.46
C VAL A 127 -4.84 4.79 19.26
N LYS A 128 -4.54 5.95 19.85
CA LYS A 128 -5.29 7.17 19.59
C LYS A 128 -4.78 7.82 18.31
N LEU A 129 -5.66 7.93 17.31
CA LEU A 129 -5.34 8.59 16.05
C LEU A 129 -5.03 10.08 16.27
N LYS A 130 -3.98 10.55 15.62
CA LYS A 130 -3.57 11.95 15.58
C LYS A 130 -4.17 12.63 14.36
N LYS A 131 -4.62 13.87 14.50
CA LYS A 131 -5.02 14.70 13.36
C LYS A 131 -3.80 15.45 12.85
N VAL A 132 -3.46 15.26 11.58
CA VAL A 132 -2.31 15.88 10.93
C VAL A 132 -2.81 16.75 9.77
N GLU A 133 -2.27 17.96 9.65
CA GLU A 133 -2.58 18.83 8.52
C GLU A 133 -2.12 18.20 7.21
N VAL A 134 -2.98 18.27 6.19
CA VAL A 134 -2.67 17.81 4.84
C VAL A 134 -2.83 18.95 3.84
N LEU A 135 -1.84 19.04 2.95
CA LEU A 135 -1.85 19.94 1.81
C LEU A 135 -2.58 19.27 0.63
N ARG A 136 -3.13 20.05 -0.30
CA ARG A 136 -3.70 19.52 -1.55
C ARG A 136 -2.70 18.55 -2.20
N GLN A 137 -3.19 17.39 -2.62
CA GLN A 137 -2.30 16.47 -3.34
C GLN A 137 -1.93 17.12 -4.67
N TRP A 138 -0.63 17.30 -4.89
CA TRP A 138 -0.14 17.51 -6.25
C TRP A 138 -0.53 16.29 -7.08
N ASN A 139 -1.05 16.52 -8.29
CA ASN A 139 -1.48 15.45 -9.18
C ASN A 139 -0.38 15.17 -10.22
N PRO A 140 0.49 14.17 -9.99
CA PRO A 140 1.57 13.85 -10.91
C PRO A 140 0.98 13.11 -12.11
N GLN A 141 0.65 13.83 -13.16
CA GLN A 141 -0.06 13.30 -14.34
C GLN A 141 0.77 12.37 -15.24
N ARG A 142 2.10 12.27 -15.04
CA ARG A 142 2.93 11.44 -15.94
C ARG A 142 2.76 9.96 -15.64
N ILE A 143 2.35 9.22 -16.66
CA ILE A 143 2.41 7.76 -16.75
C ILE A 143 3.45 7.45 -17.81
N MET A 144 4.29 6.45 -17.55
CA MET A 144 5.28 5.96 -18.50
C MET A 144 5.06 4.47 -18.69
N ASN A 145 4.90 4.05 -19.95
CA ASN A 145 4.72 2.65 -20.29
C ASN A 145 5.92 1.84 -19.82
N ARG A 146 5.70 0.61 -19.33
CA ARG A 146 6.78 -0.29 -18.86
C ARG A 146 7.65 0.30 -17.74
N HIS A 147 7.06 1.13 -16.89
CA HIS A 147 7.75 1.67 -15.71
C HIS A 147 6.86 1.61 -14.47
N VAL A 148 7.49 1.35 -13.32
CA VAL A 148 6.88 1.52 -12.00
C VAL A 148 7.24 2.92 -11.49
N LYS A 149 6.23 3.67 -11.05
CA LYS A 149 6.40 5.04 -10.55
C LYS A 149 6.50 5.07 -9.03
N PHE A 150 7.56 5.68 -8.52
CA PHE A 150 7.76 5.92 -7.10
C PHE A 150 7.76 7.42 -6.81
N TYR A 151 7.08 7.84 -5.74
CA TYR A 151 7.13 9.22 -5.27
C TYR A 151 8.34 9.45 -4.38
N THR A 152 9.02 10.57 -4.60
CA THR A 152 10.11 11.01 -3.72
C THR A 152 9.53 11.77 -2.53
N GLY A 153 10.23 11.77 -1.39
CA GLY A 153 9.82 12.50 -0.19
C GLY A 153 9.83 14.03 -0.32
N ARG A 154 10.11 14.58 -1.51
CA ARG A 154 10.24 16.02 -1.78
C ARG A 154 9.01 16.59 -2.49
N ALA A 155 7.86 15.93 -2.45
CA ALA A 155 6.64 16.39 -3.13
C ALA A 155 6.37 17.89 -2.86
N PRO A 156 5.90 18.65 -3.87
CA PRO A 156 5.74 20.09 -3.74
C PRO A 156 4.72 20.40 -2.65
N LYS A 157 5.03 21.39 -1.81
CA LYS A 157 4.06 21.94 -0.87
C LYS A 157 3.02 22.71 -1.65
N THR A 158 1.76 22.36 -1.48
CA THR A 158 0.62 23.08 -2.07
C THR A 158 -0.16 23.81 -0.97
N GLU A 159 -1.27 24.45 -1.35
CA GLU A 159 -2.24 25.00 -0.40
C GLU A 159 -2.77 23.94 0.57
N ARG A 160 -3.15 24.39 1.77
CA ARG A 160 -3.82 23.56 2.78
C ARG A 160 -5.13 22.98 2.23
N TYR A 161 -5.36 21.69 2.49
CA TYR A 161 -6.60 21.01 2.12
C TYR A 161 -7.50 20.70 3.32
N GLY A 162 -6.92 20.25 4.43
CA GLY A 162 -7.67 19.88 5.62
C GLY A 162 -6.82 19.07 6.60
N LEU A 163 -7.46 18.13 7.30
CA LEU A 163 -6.84 17.24 8.26
C LEU A 163 -6.96 15.79 7.80
N MET A 164 -6.03 14.94 8.21
CA MET A 164 -6.11 13.49 8.10
C MET A 164 -5.94 12.85 9.48
N GLU A 165 -6.70 11.78 9.74
CA GLU A 165 -6.44 10.92 10.90
C GLU A 165 -5.26 9.99 10.58
N CYS A 166 -4.26 9.97 11.45
CA CYS A 166 -3.05 9.16 11.28
C CYS A 166 -2.80 8.29 12.50
N ILE A 167 -2.31 7.08 12.26
CA ILE A 167 -1.59 6.29 13.26
C ILE A 167 -0.28 7.05 13.58
N PRO A 168 0.01 7.38 14.86
CA PRO A 168 1.19 8.15 15.21
C PRO A 168 2.52 7.45 14.86
N ALA A 169 3.54 8.25 14.54
CA ALA A 169 4.91 7.76 14.48
C ALA A 169 5.33 7.03 15.77
N GLY A 170 6.18 6.02 15.64
CA GLY A 170 6.64 5.17 16.73
C GLY A 170 5.75 3.95 17.00
N THR A 171 4.49 3.95 16.54
CA THR A 171 3.55 2.82 16.67
C THR A 171 4.13 1.56 16.03
N VAL A 172 4.09 0.44 16.76
CA VAL A 172 4.45 -0.89 16.21
C VAL A 172 3.17 -1.55 15.70
N LEU A 173 3.22 -2.09 14.49
CA LEU A 173 2.11 -2.83 13.88
C LEU A 173 2.57 -4.23 13.50
N GLY A 174 1.75 -5.22 13.84
CA GLY A 174 1.99 -6.63 13.55
C GLY A 174 0.93 -7.20 12.61
N GLY A 175 1.30 -8.22 11.84
CA GLY A 175 0.36 -8.98 11.02
C GLY A 175 0.85 -10.37 10.70
N LYS A 176 0.22 -11.01 9.72
CA LYS A 176 0.56 -12.34 9.21
C LYS A 176 0.55 -12.32 7.69
N ILE A 177 1.58 -12.90 7.10
CA ILE A 177 1.65 -13.21 5.68
C ILE A 177 1.71 -14.72 5.57
N CYS A 178 0.70 -15.32 4.94
CA CYS A 178 0.62 -16.75 4.71
C CYS A 178 0.90 -17.02 3.24
N GLY A 179 1.91 -17.84 2.94
CA GLY A 179 2.23 -18.31 1.60
C GLY A 179 2.01 -19.80 1.47
N TYR A 180 1.59 -20.28 0.31
CA TYR A 180 1.52 -21.72 0.02
C TYR A 180 2.27 -22.06 -1.27
N ASN A 181 2.77 -23.30 -1.35
CA ASN A 181 3.48 -23.87 -2.50
C ASN A 181 4.61 -22.96 -3.02
N LEU A 182 5.34 -22.30 -2.12
CA LEU A 182 6.43 -21.38 -2.48
C LEU A 182 7.74 -22.08 -2.88
N ARG A 183 7.87 -23.41 -2.68
CA ARG A 183 9.09 -24.16 -3.04
C ARG A 183 9.30 -24.28 -4.55
N GLU A 184 8.24 -24.13 -5.33
CA GLU A 184 8.30 -24.08 -6.80
C GLU A 184 8.98 -22.81 -7.35
N LEU A 185 9.41 -21.90 -6.47
CA LEU A 185 10.01 -20.62 -6.82
C LEU A 185 11.50 -20.53 -6.44
N GLU A 186 12.05 -21.57 -5.81
CA GLU A 186 13.50 -21.77 -5.60
C GLU A 186 14.16 -22.31 -6.86
#